data_AF-A0A1B7W990-F1
#
_entry.id   AF-A0A1B7W990-F1
#
_cell.length_a   1.000
_cell.length_b   1.000
_cell.length_c   1.000
_cell.angle_alpha   90.00
_cell.angle_beta   90.00
_cell.angle_gamma   90.00
#
_symmetry.space_group_name_H-M   'P 1'
#
loop_
_entity.id
_entity.type
_entity.pdbx_description
1 polymer ?
#
loop_
_entity_poly.entity_id
_entity_poly.type
_entity_poly.pdbx_seq_one_letter_code
_entity_poly.pdbx_strand_id
1 'polypeptide(L)' 'KTSIAAGKLLKDLQLEEWQQIHPAFAADIYEAITPRQVVAARNSYGGTGFVQVRQALLNARTQISVK' A
#
# COMPACT_ATOMS: atom_id res chain seq x y z
N LYS A 1 -1.01 10.37 16.43
CA LYS A 1 -0.07 9.73 17.39
C LYS A 1 -0.78 8.75 18.36
N THR A 2 -2.06 8.45 18.13
CA THR A 2 -2.93 7.76 19.10
C THR A 2 -2.67 6.26 19.20
N SER A 3 -2.44 5.56 18.08
CA SER A 3 -2.19 4.11 18.07
C SER A 3 -0.90 3.71 18.80
N ILE A 4 0.20 4.41 18.51
CA ILE A 4 1.50 4.13 19.14
C ILE A 4 1.46 4.41 20.65
N ALA A 5 0.74 5.46 21.09
CA ALA A 5 0.57 5.75 22.52
C ALA A 5 -0.20 4.63 23.25
N ALA A 6 -1.08 3.91 22.55
CA ALA A 6 -1.79 2.74 23.05
C ALA A 6 -1.03 1.40 22.81
N GLY A 7 0.21 1.45 22.31
CA GLY A 7 0.99 0.24 22.01
C GLY A 7 0.48 -0.59 20.83
N LYS A 8 -0.35 0.00 19.96
CA LYS A 8 -0.97 -0.67 18.80
C LYS A 8 -0.33 -0.24 17.47
N LEU A 9 -0.24 -1.16 16.51
CA LEU A 9 -0.03 -0.80 15.11
C LEU A 9 -1.38 -0.40 14.47
N LEU A 10 -1.35 0.25 13.30
CA LEU A 10 -2.58 0.65 12.60
C LEU A 10 -3.50 -0.54 12.29
N LYS A 11 -2.92 -1.68 11.92
CA LYS A 11 -3.66 -2.92 11.67
C LYS A 11 -4.35 -3.51 12.90
N ASP A 12 -3.95 -3.11 14.10
CA ASP A 12 -4.48 -3.64 15.36
C ASP A 12 -5.62 -2.77 15.93
N LEU A 13 -5.91 -1.62 15.31
CA LEU A 13 -7.03 -0.76 15.68
C LEU A 13 -8.36 -1.42 15.31
N GLN A 14 -9.34 -1.39 16.22
CA GLN A 14 -10.70 -1.81 15.95
C GLN A 14 -11.41 -0.80 15.03
N LEU A 15 -12.50 -1.22 14.38
CA LEU A 15 -13.18 -0.37 13.40
C LEU A 15 -13.76 0.89 14.06
N GLU A 16 -14.22 0.77 15.30
CA GLU A 16 -14.72 1.88 16.10
C GLU A 16 -13.60 2.90 16.38
N GLU A 17 -12.37 2.44 16.65
CA GLU A 17 -11.19 3.30 16.83
C GLU A 17 -10.83 4.02 15.52
N TRP A 18 -10.98 3.35 14.37
CA TRP A 18 -10.83 4.00 13.06
C TRP A 18 -11.92 5.05 12.81
N GLN A 19 -13.18 4.75 13.13
CA GLN A 19 -14.30 5.66 12.94
C GLN A 19 -14.24 6.89 13.85
N GLN A 20 -13.62 6.77 15.03
CA GLN A 20 -13.28 7.92 15.88
C GLN A 20 -12.28 8.88 15.21
N ILE A 21 -11.41 8.39 14.33
CA ILE A 21 -10.52 9.24 13.52
C ILE A 21 -11.31 9.90 12.38
N HIS A 22 -12.10 9.10 11.64
CA HIS A 22 -12.99 9.62 10.61
C HIS A 22 -14.13 8.62 10.31
N PRO A 23 -15.41 9.04 10.27
CA PRO A 23 -16.55 8.14 10.12
C PRO A 23 -16.60 7.38 8.79
N ALA A 24 -15.88 7.85 7.76
CA ALA A 24 -15.81 7.16 6.47
C ALA A 24 -14.95 5.88 6.46
N PHE A 25 -14.23 5.57 7.55
CA PHE A 25 -13.52 4.29 7.63
C PHE A 25 -14.51 3.12 7.77
N ALA A 26 -14.26 2.08 6.98
CA ALA A 26 -15.02 0.84 6.96
C ALA A 26 -14.07 -0.37 7.07
N ALA A 27 -14.64 -1.57 7.13
CA ALA A 27 -13.90 -2.82 7.34
C ALA A 27 -12.87 -3.14 6.24
N ASP A 28 -12.99 -2.52 5.06
CA ASP A 28 -12.03 -2.64 3.95
C ASP A 28 -10.66 -2.02 4.28
N ILE A 29 -10.57 -1.16 5.32
CA ILE A 29 -9.31 -0.56 5.75
C ILE A 29 -8.24 -1.60 6.10
N TYR A 30 -8.64 -2.74 6.69
CA TYR A 30 -7.71 -3.79 7.11
C TYR A 30 -6.98 -4.41 5.93
N GLU A 31 -7.68 -4.61 4.81
CA GLU A 31 -7.09 -5.07 3.57
C GLU A 31 -6.25 -3.97 2.90
N ALA A 32 -6.80 -2.75 2.84
CA ALA A 32 -6.19 -1.60 2.19
C ALA A 32 -4.79 -1.25 2.75
N ILE A 33 -4.59 -1.40 4.06
CA ILE A 33 -3.32 -1.08 4.72
C ILE A 33 -2.36 -2.26 4.85
N THR A 34 -2.69 -3.44 4.32
CA THR A 34 -1.74 -4.57 4.35
C THR A 34 -0.45 -4.20 3.61
N PRO A 35 0.73 -4.67 4.05
CA PRO A 35 2.00 -4.35 3.38
C PRO A 35 2.00 -4.64 1.87
N ARG A 36 1.30 -5.70 1.45
CA ARG A 36 1.16 -6.04 0.04
C ARG A 36 0.32 -5.01 -0.71
N GLN A 37 -0.82 -4.61 -0.15
CA GLN A 37 -1.76 -3.70 -0.81
C GLN A 37 -1.21 -2.28 -0.90
N VAL A 38 -0.52 -1.80 0.14
CA VAL A 38 0.11 -0.46 0.12
C VAL A 38 1.23 -0.35 -0.94
N VAL A 39 1.94 -1.44 -1.22
CA VAL A 39 2.92 -1.49 -2.33
C VAL A 39 2.18 -1.57 -3.67
N ALA A 40 1.20 -2.47 -3.79
CA ALA A 40 0.42 -2.64 -5.02
C ALA A 40 -0.27 -1.34 -5.47
N ALA A 41 -0.75 -0.52 -4.53
CA ALA A 41 -1.41 0.75 -4.79
C ALA A 41 -0.49 1.81 -5.45
N ARG A 42 0.84 1.65 -5.40
CA ARG A 42 1.82 2.55 -6.04
C ARG A 42 1.95 2.27 -7.53
N ASN A 43 0.82 2.27 -8.24
CA ASN A 43 0.70 1.82 -9.63
C ASN A 43 0.75 2.94 -10.68
N SER A 44 0.99 4.20 -10.28
CA SER A 44 1.29 5.28 -11.22
C SER A 44 2.57 5.01 -12.02
N TYR A 45 2.73 5.62 -13.18
CA TYR A 45 3.91 5.44 -14.02
C TYR A 45 5.22 5.63 -13.24
N GLY A 46 6.12 4.64 -13.30
CA GLY A 46 7.39 4.65 -12.57
C GLY A 46 7.30 4.33 -11.08
N GLY A 47 6.12 3.96 -10.58
CA GLY A 47 5.88 3.60 -9.18
C GLY A 47 6.46 2.25 -8.77
N THR A 48 6.36 1.94 -7.48
CA THR A 48 6.85 0.68 -6.88
C THR A 48 5.84 -0.46 -6.89
N GLY A 49 4.65 -0.24 -7.46
CA GLY A 49 3.63 -1.27 -7.61
C GLY A 49 4.13 -2.43 -8.48
N PHE A 50 3.66 -3.63 -8.18
CA PHE A 50 4.16 -4.85 -8.84
C PHE A 50 4.01 -4.82 -10.37
N VAL A 51 2.96 -4.19 -10.89
CA VAL A 51 2.75 -4.02 -12.34
C VAL A 51 3.81 -3.07 -12.93
N GLN A 52 4.05 -1.93 -12.28
CA GLN A 52 5.07 -0.96 -12.70
C GLN A 52 6.49 -1.57 -12.69
N VAL A 53 6.83 -2.31 -11.64
CA VAL A 53 8.13 -3.00 -11.55
C VAL A 53 8.29 -4.04 -12.66
N ARG A 54 7.25 -4.83 -12.96
CA ARG A 54 7.29 -5.78 -14.10
C ARG A 54 7.52 -5.05 -15.42
N GLN A 55 6.82 -3.93 -15.66
CA GLN A 55 7.01 -3.14 -16.88
C GLN A 55 8.42 -2.54 -16.96
N ALA A 56 8.94 -2.01 -15.85
CA ALA A 56 10.30 -1.47 -15.78
C ALA A 56 11.36 -2.55 -16.12
N LEU A 57 11.19 -3.77 -15.61
CA LEU A 57 12.07 -4.90 -15.93
C LEU A 57 12.00 -5.29 -17.41
N LEU A 58 10.80 -5.31 -18.00
CA LEU A 58 10.64 -5.58 -19.44
C LEU A 58 11.34 -4.51 -20.29
N ASN A 59 11.10 -3.23 -19.97
CA ASN A 59 11.72 -2.11 -20.68
C ASN A 59 13.26 -2.17 -20.59
N ALA A 60 13.80 -2.44 -19.40
CA ALA A 60 15.24 -2.57 -19.19
C ALA A 60 15.83 -3.74 -20.00
N ARG A 61 15.14 -4.89 -20.05
CA ARG A 61 15.56 -6.01 -20.89
C ARG A 61 15.60 -5.62 -22.36
N THR A 62 14.54 -5.00 -22.88
CA THR A 62 14.51 -4.51 -24.27
C THR A 62 15.67 -3.57 -24.58
N GLN A 63 15.98 -2.63 -23.69
CA GLN A 63 17.09 -1.68 -23.90
C GLN A 63 18.46 -2.36 -23.95
N ILE A 64 18.65 -3.44 -23.17
CA ILE A 64 19.90 -4.20 -23.16
C ILE A 64 20.00 -5.14 -24.37
N SER A 65 18.89 -5.75 -24.80
CA SER A 65 18.86 -6.72 -25.92
C SER A 65 18.97 -6.10 -27.31
N VAL A 66 18.71 -4.80 -27.44
CA VAL A 66 18.81 -4.05 -28.72
C VAL A 66 20.21 -3.45 -28.93
N LYS A 67 21.12 -3.62 -27.96
CA LYS A 67 22.55 -3.35 -28.09
C LYS A 67 23.30 -4.58 -28.58
#